data_AF-A0A6I9S017-F1
#
_entry.id   AF-A0A6I9S017-F1
#
_cell.length_a   1.000
_cell.length_b   1.000
_cell.length_c   1.000
_cell.angle_alpha   90.00
_cell.angle_beta   90.00
_cell.angle_gamma   90.00
#
_symmetry.space_group_name_H-M   'P 1'
#
loop_
_entity.id
_entity.type
_entity.pdbx_description
1 polymer ?
#
loop_
_entity_poly.entity_id
_entity_poly.type
_entity_poly.pdbx_seq_one_letter_code
_entity_poly.pdbx_strand_id
1 'polypeptide(L)'
;MAVSFSSYGFQTASPVSWRRWRAAASTVEEVEIRVCVNRSCGRQGSREMLAVLSALAPTGIAVTSCGCLGRCGAGPNLAVLPAGFLVSHCGTASRAAQLLADLCGSAFDPQRNLEAFTLRKKGENELEKGNAAEAEALLSQAYVCQGDVFLARGEWDAAEKAYSTALQLDPSIRRSKSFKMAVQHQREGRRRRERRRRRTIAGDQPSSSGPHGLPAPVGAR
;
A
#
# COMPACT_ATOMS: atom_id res chain seq x y z
N MET A 1 22.72 4.15 15.62
CA MET A 1 22.08 4.44 16.92
C MET A 1 21.05 3.36 17.19
N ALA A 2 21.29 2.49 18.16
CA ALA A 2 20.35 1.45 18.57
C ALA A 2 19.35 2.06 19.55
N VAL A 3 18.10 2.23 19.14
CA VAL A 3 17.02 2.57 20.06
C VAL A 3 16.73 1.36 20.96
N SER A 4 17.09 1.47 22.24
CA SER A 4 16.73 0.51 23.28
C SER A 4 15.20 0.36 23.34
N PHE A 5 14.71 -0.82 22.95
CA PHE A 5 13.30 -1.16 22.78
C PHE A 5 12.56 -1.47 24.11
N SER A 6 13.06 -0.99 25.25
CA SER A 6 12.73 -1.58 26.56
C SER A 6 11.68 -0.83 27.40
N SER A 7 11.01 0.21 26.90
CA SER A 7 10.05 0.99 27.72
C SER A 7 8.64 1.15 27.14
N TYR A 8 8.38 0.75 25.90
CA TYR A 8 7.02 0.78 25.35
C TYR A 8 6.42 -0.62 25.36
N GLY A 9 5.45 -0.85 26.25
CA GLY A 9 4.67 -2.08 26.27
C GLY A 9 3.96 -2.24 24.92
N PHE A 10 4.38 -3.23 24.13
CA PHE A 10 3.77 -3.50 22.84
C PHE A 10 2.41 -4.17 23.03
N GLN A 11 1.38 -3.62 22.38
CA GLN A 11 0.03 -4.18 22.37
C GLN A 11 -0.08 -5.29 21.32
N THR A 12 -0.94 -6.29 21.54
CA THR A 12 -1.27 -7.27 20.52
C THR A 12 -2.20 -6.64 19.48
N ALA A 13 -1.86 -6.82 18.20
CA ALA A 13 -2.66 -6.30 17.10
C ALA A 13 -4.05 -6.96 17.04
N SER A 14 -5.11 -6.17 17.20
CA SER A 14 -6.51 -6.57 16.95
C SER A 14 -7.21 -5.61 15.97
N PRO A 15 -8.24 -6.06 15.22
CA PRO A 15 -8.99 -5.20 14.30
C PRO A 15 -9.59 -3.95 14.94
N VAL A 16 -9.94 -4.03 16.24
CA VAL A 16 -10.46 -2.89 17.01
C VAL A 16 -9.35 -1.89 17.33
N SER A 17 -8.18 -2.39 17.74
CA SER A 17 -7.02 -1.54 18.04
C SER A 17 -6.53 -0.76 16.80
N TRP A 18 -6.57 -1.38 15.61
CA TRP A 18 -6.21 -0.72 14.35
C TRP A 18 -7.14 0.44 14.00
N ARG A 19 -8.45 0.23 14.14
CA ARG A 19 -9.46 1.28 13.89
C ARG A 19 -9.29 2.47 14.82
N ARG A 20 -9.07 2.21 16.12
CA ARG A 20 -8.86 3.26 17.11
C ARG A 20 -7.58 4.04 16.85
N TRP A 21 -6.48 3.35 16.50
CA TRP A 21 -5.25 4.02 16.12
C TRP A 21 -5.42 4.88 14.86
N ARG A 22 -6.05 4.38 13.79
CA ARG A 22 -6.29 5.19 12.58
C ARG A 22 -7.15 6.42 12.82
N ALA A 23 -8.17 6.31 13.68
CA ALA A 23 -9.00 7.46 14.05
C ALA A 23 -8.20 8.52 14.83
N ALA A 24 -7.17 8.11 15.57
CA ALA A 24 -6.30 8.99 16.36
C ALA A 24 -5.07 9.51 15.59
N ALA A 25 -4.57 8.76 14.61
CA ALA A 25 -3.41 9.12 13.79
C ALA A 25 -3.82 10.15 12.72
N SER A 26 -4.07 11.39 13.16
CA SER A 26 -4.61 12.45 12.30
C SER A 26 -3.58 13.29 11.56
N THR A 27 -2.27 13.03 11.65
CA THR A 27 -1.26 13.72 10.82
C THR A 27 0.00 12.86 10.59
N VAL A 28 0.26 12.51 9.33
CA VAL A 28 1.56 12.17 8.69
C VAL A 28 2.66 11.58 9.60
N GLU A 29 2.36 10.55 10.39
CA GLU A 29 3.42 9.69 10.91
C GLU A 29 3.65 8.59 9.88
N GLU A 30 4.85 8.54 9.29
CA GLU A 30 5.25 7.42 8.44
C GLU A 30 5.14 6.13 9.25
N VAL A 31 4.36 5.19 8.74
CA VAL A 31 4.18 3.90 9.41
C VAL A 31 5.40 3.06 9.10
N GLU A 32 6.03 2.50 10.13
CA GLU A 32 7.16 1.59 9.96
C GLU A 32 6.77 0.17 10.40
N ILE A 33 6.94 -0.80 9.49
CA ILE A 33 6.84 -2.23 9.79
C ILE A 33 8.25 -2.79 9.97
N ARG A 34 8.55 -3.27 11.17
CA ARG A 34 9.81 -3.94 11.49
C ARG A 34 9.65 -5.45 11.52
N VAL A 35 10.36 -6.15 10.66
CA VAL A 35 10.33 -7.61 10.53
C VAL A 35 11.44 -8.23 11.39
N CYS A 36 11.07 -9.06 12.37
CA CYS A 36 12.05 -9.79 13.17
C CYS A 36 12.78 -10.82 12.31
N VAL A 37 14.09 -10.63 12.11
CA VAL A 37 14.95 -11.56 11.34
C VAL A 37 15.89 -12.38 12.23
N ASN A 38 15.64 -12.41 13.55
CA ASN A 38 16.43 -13.21 14.48
C ASN A 38 16.24 -14.72 14.24
N ARG A 39 17.17 -15.56 14.74
CA ARG A 39 17.31 -17.01 14.46
C ARG A 39 15.99 -17.77 14.30
N SER A 40 15.08 -17.69 15.28
CA SER A 40 13.81 -18.45 15.26
C SER A 40 12.85 -17.97 14.17
N CYS A 41 12.75 -16.66 13.94
CA CYS A 41 11.94 -16.11 12.84
C CYS A 41 12.63 -16.35 11.49
N GLY A 42 13.97 -16.37 11.45
CA GLY A 42 14.76 -16.75 10.28
C GLY A 42 14.39 -18.14 9.77
N ARG A 43 14.34 -19.13 10.66
CA ARG A 43 13.91 -20.51 10.33
C ARG A 43 12.45 -20.62 9.85
N GLN A 44 11.62 -19.62 10.12
CA GLN A 44 10.21 -19.55 9.74
C GLN A 44 9.96 -18.65 8.52
N GLY A 45 11.00 -18.30 7.76
CA GLY A 45 10.87 -17.55 6.50
C GLY A 45 10.74 -16.02 6.66
N SER A 46 11.28 -15.44 7.74
CA SER A 46 11.18 -13.99 7.98
C SER A 46 11.90 -13.12 6.93
N ARG A 47 12.91 -13.64 6.23
CA ARG A 47 13.63 -12.88 5.19
C ARG A 47 12.78 -12.77 3.92
N GLU A 48 12.12 -13.87 3.55
CA GLU A 48 11.13 -13.91 2.49
C GLU A 48 9.97 -12.99 2.85
N MET A 49 9.50 -13.03 4.10
CA MET A 49 8.45 -12.12 4.58
C MET A 49 8.86 -10.64 4.49
N LEU A 50 10.11 -10.31 4.83
CA LEU A 50 10.66 -8.97 4.65
C LEU A 50 10.58 -8.55 3.18
N ALA A 51 11.01 -9.42 2.25
CA ALA A 51 10.94 -9.14 0.82
C ALA A 51 9.49 -8.99 0.32
N VAL A 52 8.56 -9.82 0.80
CA VAL A 52 7.12 -9.74 0.49
C VAL A 52 6.55 -8.41 0.96
N LEU A 53 6.77 -8.02 2.22
CA LEU A 53 6.28 -6.76 2.75
C LEU A 53 6.87 -5.56 1.99
N SER A 54 8.17 -5.57 1.71
CA SER A 54 8.81 -4.50 0.93
C SER A 54 8.28 -4.41 -0.50
N ALA A 55 7.88 -5.53 -1.12
CA ALA A 55 7.31 -5.54 -2.46
C ALA A 55 5.84 -5.07 -2.49
N LEU A 56 5.08 -5.33 -1.42
CA LEU A 56 3.65 -4.98 -1.35
C LEU A 56 3.40 -3.58 -0.75
N ALA A 57 4.29 -3.08 0.11
CA ALA A 57 4.08 -1.86 0.87
C ALA A 57 3.85 -0.63 -0.05
N PRO A 58 2.77 0.15 0.17
CA PRO A 58 2.54 1.40 -0.55
C PRO A 58 3.50 2.51 -0.08
N THR A 59 3.52 3.62 -0.81
CA THR A 59 4.22 4.83 -0.37
C THR A 59 3.68 5.30 0.99
N GLY A 60 4.57 5.60 1.93
CA GLY A 60 4.21 5.99 3.31
C GLY A 60 4.25 4.85 4.33
N ILE A 61 4.54 3.61 3.89
CA ILE A 61 4.90 2.51 4.79
C ILE A 61 6.36 2.11 4.55
N ALA A 62 7.20 2.36 5.56
CA ALA A 62 8.57 1.87 5.59
C ALA A 62 8.60 0.41 6.06
N VAL A 63 9.40 -0.43 5.42
CA VAL A 63 9.60 -1.83 5.83
C VAL A 63 11.09 -2.06 6.11
N THR A 64 11.41 -2.46 7.34
CA THR A 64 12.79 -2.65 7.78
C THR A 64 12.95 -3.96 8.53
N SER A 65 14.18 -4.49 8.59
CA SER A 65 14.49 -5.65 9.44
C SER A 65 14.86 -5.21 10.86
N CYS A 66 14.54 -6.02 11.86
CA CYS A 66 14.92 -5.79 13.25
C CYS A 66 15.41 -7.05 13.97
N GLY A 67 15.91 -6.85 15.20
CA GLY A 67 16.32 -7.91 16.11
C GLY A 67 15.15 -8.69 16.71
N CYS A 68 15.42 -9.42 17.78
CA CYS A 68 14.40 -10.25 18.44
C CYS A 68 13.28 -9.38 19.04
N LEU A 69 12.03 -9.72 18.75
CA LEU A 69 10.84 -9.11 19.36
C LEU A 69 10.33 -9.90 20.59
N GLY A 70 11.09 -10.86 21.11
CA GLY A 70 10.75 -11.62 22.33
C GLY A 70 9.59 -12.62 22.20
N ARG A 71 9.09 -12.89 20.98
CA ARG A 71 7.94 -13.78 20.70
C ARG A 71 8.36 -15.06 19.96
N CYS A 72 9.32 -15.79 20.51
CA CYS A 72 9.76 -17.07 19.92
C CYS A 72 8.59 -18.07 19.82
N GLY A 73 8.57 -18.89 18.76
CA GLY A 73 7.53 -19.92 18.55
C GLY A 73 6.33 -19.51 17.70
N ALA A 74 6.20 -18.21 17.36
CA ALA A 74 5.08 -17.67 16.58
C ALA A 74 5.54 -16.80 15.39
N GLY A 75 6.65 -17.17 14.75
CA GLY A 75 7.28 -16.34 13.74
C GLY A 75 6.64 -16.49 12.34
N PRO A 76 6.98 -15.60 11.40
CA PRO A 76 7.65 -14.31 11.56
C PRO A 76 6.85 -13.32 12.42
N ASN A 77 7.54 -12.61 13.33
CA ASN A 77 6.94 -11.55 14.15
C ASN A 77 7.29 -10.18 13.58
N LEU A 78 6.33 -9.27 13.64
CA LEU A 78 6.45 -7.90 13.14
C LEU A 78 6.11 -6.91 14.26
N ALA A 79 6.71 -5.73 14.21
CA ALA A 79 6.30 -4.58 14.99
C ALA A 79 5.82 -3.47 14.05
N VAL A 80 4.70 -2.82 14.37
CA VAL A 80 4.19 -1.66 13.64
C VAL A 80 4.36 -0.42 14.50
N LEU A 81 5.07 0.56 13.98
CA LEU A 81 5.38 1.84 14.61
C LEU A 81 4.72 3.00 13.88
N PRO A 82 4.44 4.12 14.57
CA PRO A 82 4.68 4.37 16.01
C PRO A 82 3.63 3.74 16.92
N ALA A 83 2.62 3.10 16.35
CA ALA A 83 1.49 2.51 17.05
C ALA A 83 1.86 1.49 18.16
N GLY A 84 3.06 0.90 18.10
CA GLY A 84 3.55 -0.02 19.12
C GLY A 84 2.82 -1.36 19.13
N PHE A 85 2.33 -1.81 17.97
CA PHE A 85 1.63 -3.10 17.87
C PHE A 85 2.56 -4.22 17.44
N LEU A 86 2.43 -5.39 18.08
CA LEU A 86 3.07 -6.63 17.65
C LEU A 86 2.10 -7.51 16.86
N VAL A 87 2.61 -8.03 15.74
CA VAL A 87 1.93 -9.01 14.90
C VAL A 87 2.74 -10.29 14.91
N SER A 88 2.15 -11.38 15.38
CA SER A 88 2.73 -12.73 15.30
C SER A 88 2.11 -13.52 14.14
N HIS A 89 2.74 -14.63 13.77
CA HIS A 89 2.27 -15.57 12.74
C HIS A 89 2.08 -14.95 11.35
N CYS A 90 2.94 -14.01 10.95
CA CYS A 90 2.91 -13.45 9.60
C CYS A 90 3.84 -14.23 8.66
N GLY A 91 3.48 -15.47 8.33
CA GLY A 91 4.30 -16.37 7.51
C GLY A 91 3.91 -16.44 6.03
N THR A 92 2.78 -15.84 5.63
CA THR A 92 2.27 -15.93 4.25
C THR A 92 2.09 -14.55 3.63
N ALA A 93 2.21 -14.46 2.31
CA ALA A 93 1.97 -13.21 1.59
C ALA A 93 0.54 -12.69 1.78
N SER A 94 -0.45 -13.59 1.85
CA SER A 94 -1.84 -13.22 2.15
C SER A 94 -1.98 -12.53 3.51
N ARG A 95 -1.30 -13.04 4.55
CA ARG A 95 -1.31 -12.41 5.87
C ARG A 95 -0.64 -11.04 5.86
N ALA A 96 0.45 -10.88 5.11
CA ALA A 96 1.13 -9.60 4.92
C ALA A 96 0.26 -8.58 4.19
N ALA A 97 -0.40 -8.99 3.10
CA ALA A 97 -1.33 -8.13 2.36
C ALA A 97 -2.53 -7.72 3.23
N GLN A 98 -3.06 -8.63 4.04
CA GLN A 98 -4.13 -8.31 4.98
C GLN A 98 -3.66 -7.32 6.06
N LEU A 99 -2.44 -7.47 6.58
CA LEU A 99 -1.89 -6.48 7.50
C LEU A 99 -1.78 -5.10 6.85
N LEU A 100 -1.30 -5.02 5.60
CA LEU A 100 -1.22 -3.75 4.88
C LEU A 100 -2.62 -3.14 4.62
N ALA A 101 -3.62 -3.96 4.33
CA ALA A 101 -5.02 -3.52 4.26
C ALA A 101 -5.53 -3.02 5.62
N ASP A 102 -5.15 -3.69 6.71
CA ASP A 102 -5.43 -3.31 8.11
C ASP A 102 -4.64 -2.07 8.56
N LEU A 103 -3.63 -1.62 7.82
CA LEU A 103 -2.94 -0.35 8.05
C LEU A 103 -3.48 0.78 7.17
N CYS A 104 -3.66 0.53 5.87
CA CYS A 104 -3.98 1.56 4.87
C CYS A 104 -5.49 1.79 4.65
N GLY A 105 -6.35 0.86 5.07
CA GLY A 105 -7.79 0.93 4.83
C GLY A 105 -8.14 0.72 3.36
N SER A 106 -9.17 1.40 2.87
CA SER A 106 -9.70 1.23 1.51
C SER A 106 -8.72 1.67 0.40
N ALA A 107 -7.62 2.35 0.74
CA ALA A 107 -6.57 2.69 -0.21
C ALA A 107 -5.73 1.47 -0.63
N PHE A 108 -5.82 0.34 0.08
CA PHE A 108 -5.06 -0.86 -0.21
C PHE A 108 -6.00 -2.04 -0.45
N ASP A 109 -6.02 -2.55 -1.68
CA ASP A 109 -6.73 -3.77 -2.07
C ASP A 109 -5.76 -4.97 -1.97
N PRO A 110 -5.92 -5.87 -0.98
CA PRO A 110 -4.99 -6.97 -0.79
C PRO A 110 -5.05 -7.99 -1.92
N GLN A 111 -6.22 -8.24 -2.52
CA GLN A 111 -6.36 -9.19 -3.62
C GLN A 111 -5.58 -8.73 -4.84
N ARG A 112 -5.78 -7.48 -5.29
CA ARG A 112 -5.06 -6.94 -6.45
C ARG A 112 -3.56 -6.88 -6.25
N ASN A 113 -3.12 -6.54 -5.03
CA ASN A 113 -1.70 -6.50 -4.69
C ASN A 113 -1.07 -7.90 -4.72
N LEU A 114 -1.78 -8.92 -4.22
CA LEU A 114 -1.32 -10.31 -4.26
C LEU A 114 -1.31 -10.87 -5.69
N GLU A 115 -2.28 -10.49 -6.53
CA GLU A 115 -2.33 -10.90 -7.93
C GLU A 115 -1.10 -10.37 -8.69
N ALA A 116 -0.81 -9.07 -8.59
CA ALA A 116 0.37 -8.47 -9.20
C ALA A 116 1.68 -9.12 -8.69
N PHE A 117 1.78 -9.33 -7.37
CA PHE A 117 2.94 -10.00 -6.76
C PHE A 117 3.13 -11.44 -7.26
N THR A 118 2.03 -12.19 -7.37
CA THR A 118 2.06 -13.59 -7.79
C THR A 118 2.47 -13.71 -9.26
N LEU A 119 1.90 -12.89 -10.14
CA LEU A 119 2.28 -12.85 -11.56
C LEU A 119 3.76 -12.50 -11.72
N ARG A 120 4.24 -11.50 -10.98
CA ARG A 120 5.66 -11.13 -10.99
C ARG A 120 6.55 -12.29 -10.57
N LYS A 121 6.23 -12.96 -9.46
CA LYS A 121 7.01 -14.10 -8.96
C LYS A 121 7.01 -15.27 -9.95
N LYS A 122 5.87 -15.56 -10.59
CA LYS A 122 5.82 -16.57 -11.65
C LYS A 122 6.70 -16.18 -12.83
N GLY A 123 6.65 -14.93 -13.29
CA GLY A 123 7.49 -14.44 -14.37
C GLY A 123 8.98 -14.50 -14.06
N GLU A 124 9.39 -14.09 -12.86
CA GLU A 124 10.78 -14.22 -12.37
C GLU A 124 11.25 -15.68 -12.37
N ASN A 125 10.40 -16.61 -11.89
CA ASN A 125 10.72 -18.04 -11.90
C ASN A 125 10.85 -18.60 -13.33
N GLU A 126 10.04 -18.15 -14.28
CA GLU A 126 10.17 -18.58 -15.69
C GLU A 126 11.43 -18.01 -16.36
N LEU A 127 11.86 -16.79 -15.98
CA LEU A 127 13.17 -16.27 -16.41
C LEU A 127 14.31 -17.15 -15.90
N GLU A 128 14.27 -17.57 -14.64
CA GLU A 128 15.29 -18.45 -14.04
C GLU A 128 15.35 -19.81 -14.75
N LYS A 129 14.22 -20.30 -15.27
CA LYS A 129 14.15 -21.53 -16.08
C LYS A 129 14.62 -21.34 -17.53
N GLY A 130 14.84 -20.10 -17.98
CA GLY A 130 15.19 -19.77 -19.36
C GLY A 130 14.00 -19.65 -20.31
N ASN A 131 12.76 -19.69 -19.82
CA ASN A 131 11.54 -19.56 -20.61
C ASN A 131 11.20 -18.09 -20.85
N ALA A 132 12.00 -17.40 -21.67
CA ALA A 132 11.89 -15.95 -21.87
C ALA A 132 10.49 -15.50 -22.36
N ALA A 133 9.89 -16.22 -23.31
CA ALA A 133 8.58 -15.84 -23.87
C ALA A 133 7.44 -15.90 -22.82
N GLU A 134 7.40 -16.96 -22.02
CA GLU A 134 6.40 -17.10 -20.95
C GLU A 134 6.65 -16.09 -19.83
N ALA A 135 7.92 -15.85 -19.49
CA ALA A 135 8.29 -14.83 -18.53
C ALA A 135 7.86 -13.43 -18.96
N GLU A 136 8.10 -13.04 -20.22
CA GLU A 136 7.67 -11.74 -20.76
C GLU A 136 6.15 -11.59 -20.67
N ALA A 137 5.39 -12.63 -21.04
CA ALA A 137 3.93 -12.63 -20.94
C ALA A 137 3.44 -12.44 -19.49
N LEU A 138 4.02 -13.18 -18.54
CA LEU A 138 3.65 -13.11 -17.13
C LEU A 138 4.06 -11.79 -16.48
N LEU A 139 5.27 -11.30 -16.77
CA LEU A 139 5.77 -10.03 -16.25
C LEU A 139 4.97 -8.86 -16.82
N SER A 140 4.61 -8.91 -18.10
CA SER A 140 3.79 -7.89 -18.72
C SER A 140 2.42 -7.77 -18.04
N GLN A 141 1.75 -8.90 -17.80
CA GLN A 141 0.52 -8.95 -17.02
C GLN A 141 0.72 -8.44 -15.58
N ALA A 142 1.82 -8.82 -14.93
CA ALA A 142 2.15 -8.35 -13.59
C ALA A 142 2.25 -6.82 -13.53
N TYR A 143 2.90 -6.20 -14.52
CA TYR A 143 3.02 -4.75 -14.61
C TYR A 143 1.69 -4.05 -14.92
N VAL A 144 0.78 -4.69 -15.67
CA VAL A 144 -0.59 -4.18 -15.83
C VAL A 144 -1.32 -4.18 -14.49
N CYS A 145 -1.35 -5.32 -13.78
CA CYS A 145 -1.98 -5.41 -12.46
C CYS A 145 -1.36 -4.43 -11.46
N GLN A 146 -0.03 -4.27 -11.49
CA GLN A 146 0.68 -3.30 -10.66
C GLN A 146 0.27 -1.85 -10.99
N GLY A 147 0.14 -1.52 -12.27
CA GLY A 147 -0.35 -0.22 -12.71
C GLY A 147 -1.77 0.06 -12.19
N ASP A 148 -2.65 -0.95 -12.23
CA ASP A 148 -4.03 -0.83 -11.72
C ASP A 148 -4.05 -0.59 -10.20
N VAL A 149 -3.15 -1.23 -9.45
CA VAL A 149 -2.94 -0.97 -8.02
C VAL A 149 -2.53 0.50 -7.79
N PHE A 150 -1.57 1.02 -8.57
CA PHE A 150 -1.13 2.41 -8.45
C PHE A 150 -2.23 3.41 -8.85
N LEU A 151 -3.03 3.11 -9.88
CA LEU A 151 -4.18 3.93 -10.24
C LEU A 151 -5.22 4.00 -9.13
N ALA A 152 -5.53 2.86 -8.49
CA ALA A 152 -6.48 2.81 -7.39
C ALA A 152 -6.01 3.66 -6.19
N ARG A 153 -4.68 3.75 -5.98
CA ARG A 153 -4.07 4.61 -4.96
C ARG A 153 -3.94 6.08 -5.35
N GLY A 154 -4.15 6.43 -6.62
CA GLY A 154 -3.92 7.78 -7.15
C GLY A 154 -2.44 8.12 -7.37
N GLU A 155 -1.56 7.12 -7.41
CA GLU A 155 -0.12 7.24 -7.70
C GLU A 155 0.11 7.28 -9.22
N TRP A 156 -0.38 8.34 -9.88
CA TRP A 156 -0.45 8.42 -11.35
C TRP A 156 0.90 8.27 -12.06
N ASP A 157 1.98 8.75 -11.45
CA ASP A 157 3.33 8.71 -12.01
C ASP A 157 3.93 7.29 -11.92
N ALA A 158 3.65 6.56 -10.83
CA ALA A 158 4.04 5.16 -10.66
C ALA A 158 3.24 4.24 -11.59
N ALA A 159 1.94 4.51 -11.75
CA ALA A 159 1.10 3.82 -12.73
C ALA A 159 1.61 3.99 -14.17
N GLU A 160 2.05 5.20 -14.53
CA GLU A 160 2.63 5.48 -15.87
C GLU A 160 3.82 4.58 -16.15
N LYS A 161 4.75 4.51 -15.18
CA LYS A 161 5.95 3.68 -15.28
C LYS A 161 5.58 2.21 -15.44
N ALA A 162 4.68 1.70 -14.58
CA ALA A 162 4.25 0.30 -14.64
C ALA A 162 3.63 -0.06 -16.00
N TYR A 163 2.68 0.75 -16.50
CA TYR A 163 2.07 0.51 -17.82
C TYR A 163 3.06 0.69 -18.97
N SER A 164 4.04 1.59 -18.85
CA SER A 164 5.08 1.75 -19.86
C SER A 164 5.96 0.50 -19.96
N THR A 165 6.33 -0.10 -18.82
CA THR A 165 7.10 -1.34 -18.78
C THR A 165 6.29 -2.51 -19.34
N ALA A 166 5.00 -2.61 -19.01
CA ALA A 166 4.12 -3.60 -19.60
C ALA A 166 4.10 -3.52 -21.14
N LEU A 167 4.00 -2.31 -21.70
CA LEU A 167 4.03 -2.10 -23.15
C LEU A 167 5.38 -2.40 -23.80
N GLN A 168 6.49 -2.28 -23.06
CA GLN A 168 7.82 -2.66 -23.56
C GLN A 168 7.96 -4.17 -23.66
N LEU A 169 7.38 -4.92 -22.73
CA LEU A 169 7.38 -6.39 -22.73
C LEU A 169 6.38 -6.96 -23.74
N ASP A 170 5.15 -6.43 -23.75
CA ASP A 170 4.11 -6.84 -24.70
C ASP A 170 3.38 -5.60 -25.28
N PRO A 171 3.79 -5.16 -26.48
CA PRO A 171 3.13 -4.06 -27.18
C PRO A 171 1.67 -4.32 -27.56
N SER A 172 1.23 -5.59 -27.62
CA SER A 172 -0.12 -5.97 -28.05
C SER A 172 -1.19 -5.52 -27.05
N ILE A 173 -0.81 -5.39 -25.77
CA ILE A 173 -1.68 -4.93 -24.66
C ILE A 173 -2.31 -3.57 -24.97
N ARG A 174 -1.67 -2.72 -25.78
CA ARG A 174 -2.21 -1.43 -26.24
C ARG A 174 -3.61 -1.57 -26.86
N ARG A 175 -3.93 -2.71 -27.46
CA ARG A 175 -5.22 -2.96 -28.11
C ARG A 175 -6.33 -3.31 -27.11
N SER A 176 -5.98 -3.79 -25.92
CA SER A 176 -6.92 -4.22 -24.89
C SER A 176 -7.84 -3.09 -24.42
N LYS A 177 -9.12 -3.40 -24.28
CA LYS A 177 -10.14 -2.45 -23.79
C LYS A 177 -9.87 -2.05 -22.34
N SER A 178 -9.53 -3.01 -21.48
CA SER A 178 -9.25 -2.75 -20.05
C SER A 178 -8.05 -1.80 -19.91
N PHE A 179 -6.98 -2.06 -20.66
CA PHE A 179 -5.79 -1.23 -20.64
C PHE A 179 -6.05 0.20 -21.13
N LYS A 180 -6.81 0.36 -22.24
CA LYS A 180 -7.21 1.70 -22.74
C LYS A 180 -8.01 2.49 -21.69
N MET A 181 -8.96 1.84 -21.03
CA MET A 181 -9.76 2.46 -19.97
C MET A 181 -8.87 2.89 -18.80
N ALA A 182 -7.94 2.05 -18.37
CA ALA A 182 -6.99 2.36 -17.31
C ALA A 182 -6.11 3.58 -17.66
N VAL A 183 -5.52 3.62 -18.86
CA VAL A 183 -4.71 4.75 -19.34
C VAL A 183 -5.54 6.03 -19.47
N GLN A 184 -6.80 5.94 -19.89
CA GLN A 184 -7.71 7.09 -19.93
C GLN A 184 -7.98 7.61 -18.51
N HIS A 185 -8.33 6.73 -17.58
CA HIS A 185 -8.57 7.09 -16.18
C HIS A 185 -7.33 7.74 -15.55
N GLN A 186 -6.14 7.21 -15.84
CA GLN A 186 -4.87 7.81 -15.44
C GLN A 186 -4.71 9.26 -15.92
N ARG A 187 -4.96 9.51 -17.20
CA ARG A 187 -4.85 10.84 -17.82
C ARG A 187 -5.86 11.81 -17.20
N GLU A 188 -7.08 11.36 -16.96
CA GLU A 188 -8.12 12.16 -16.30
C GLU A 188 -7.75 12.50 -14.86
N GLY A 189 -7.27 11.52 -14.10
CA GLY A 189 -6.77 11.69 -12.74
C GLY A 189 -5.63 12.70 -12.65
N ARG A 190 -4.62 12.58 -13.52
CA ARG A 190 -3.49 13.52 -13.61
C ARG A 190 -3.95 14.93 -13.94
N ARG A 191 -4.88 15.10 -14.89
CA ARG A 191 -5.49 16.40 -15.23
C ARG A 191 -6.26 16.99 -14.06
N ARG A 192 -7.01 16.18 -13.30
CA ARG A 192 -7.74 16.62 -12.09
C ARG A 192 -6.78 17.08 -10.99
N ARG A 193 -5.67 16.36 -10.75
CA ARG A 193 -4.62 16.73 -9.79
C ARG A 193 -3.97 18.07 -10.16
N GLU A 194 -3.59 18.24 -11.43
CA GLU A 194 -2.98 19.47 -11.92
C GLU A 194 -3.94 20.68 -11.81
N ARG A 195 -5.22 20.49 -12.15
CA ARG A 195 -6.24 21.54 -11.96
C ARG A 195 -6.40 21.94 -10.49
N ARG A 196 -6.43 20.97 -9.56
CA ARG A 196 -6.47 21.25 -8.11
C ARG A 196 -5.24 22.04 -7.67
N ARG A 197 -4.05 21.60 -8.07
CA ARG A 197 -2.79 22.29 -7.74
C ARG A 197 -2.79 23.75 -8.20
N ARG A 198 -3.25 24.02 -9.44
CA ARG A 198 -3.37 25.38 -9.96
C ARG A 198 -4.33 26.25 -9.14
N ARG A 199 -5.48 25.71 -8.72
CA ARG A 199 -6.43 26.43 -7.84
C ARG A 199 -5.82 26.77 -6.48
N THR A 200 -5.09 25.83 -5.88
CA THR A 200 -4.38 26.06 -4.61
C THR A 200 -3.32 27.15 -4.74
N ILE A 201 -2.54 27.14 -5.83
CA ILE A 201 -1.54 28.18 -6.12
C ILE A 201 -2.20 29.55 -6.35
N ALA A 202 -3.36 29.57 -7.02
CA ALA A 202 -4.09 30.80 -7.30
C ALA A 202 -4.76 31.43 -6.06
N GLY A 203 -4.65 30.82 -4.87
CA GLY A 203 -5.17 31.39 -3.63
C GLY A 203 -6.70 31.47 -3.57
N ASP A 204 -7.39 30.72 -4.42
CA ASP A 204 -8.86 30.72 -4.55
C ASP A 204 -9.47 30.05 -3.30
N GLN A 205 -9.56 30.79 -2.20
CA GLN A 205 -10.33 30.38 -1.03
C GLN A 205 -11.80 30.38 -1.43
N PRO A 206 -12.55 29.29 -1.22
CA PRO A 206 -13.98 29.30 -1.47
C PRO A 206 -14.60 30.37 -0.56
N SER A 207 -15.07 31.47 -1.15
CA SER A 207 -15.80 32.52 -0.44
C SER A 207 -16.98 31.89 0.27
N SER A 208 -16.95 31.92 1.61
CA SER A 208 -18.07 31.54 2.47
C SER A 208 -19.19 32.59 2.36
N SER A 209 -19.86 32.67 1.21
CA SER A 209 -21.15 33.33 1.06
C SER A 209 -22.23 32.26 1.08
N GLY A 210 -22.48 31.71 2.28
CA GLY A 210 -23.70 30.97 2.54
C GLY A 210 -24.89 31.93 2.48
N PRO A 211 -26.06 31.52 1.98
CA PRO A 211 -27.26 32.34 2.07
C PRO A 211 -27.68 32.44 3.55
N HIS A 212 -27.33 33.55 4.19
CA HIS A 212 -27.96 33.94 5.45
C HIS A 212 -29.43 34.29 5.16
N GLY A 213 -30.34 33.47 5.68
CA GLY A 213 -31.78 33.69 5.61
C GLY A 213 -32.49 32.80 6.63
N LEU A 214 -32.24 33.01 7.92
CA LEU A 214 -33.08 32.48 9.00
C LEU A 214 -34.34 33.36 9.08
N PRO A 215 -35.57 32.81 9.01
CA PRO A 215 -36.77 33.57 9.33
C PRO A 215 -36.88 33.83 10.85
N ALA A 216 -37.30 35.04 11.19
CA ALA A 216 -37.51 35.51 12.56
C ALA A 216 -38.61 34.72 13.31
N PRO A 217 -38.52 34.58 14.64
CA PRO A 217 -39.55 33.89 15.43
C PRO A 217 -40.83 34.74 15.51
N VAL A 218 -41.97 34.13 15.18
CA VAL A 218 -43.31 34.70 15.38
C VAL A 218 -43.65 34.66 16.86
N GLY A 219 -44.00 35.83 17.39
CA GLY A 219 -44.25 36.07 18.81
C GLY A 219 -45.46 35.32 19.38
N ALA A 220 -45.34 35.04 20.68
CA ALA A 220 -46.38 34.54 21.55
C ALA A 220 -47.57 35.52 21.66
N ARG A 221 -48.77 34.96 21.67
CA ARG A 221 -49.94 35.45 22.41
C ARG A 221 -50.69 34.26 22.96
#